data_AF-A0A4R9IED8-F1
#
_entry.id   AF-A0A4R9IED8-F1
#
_cell.length_a   1.000
_cell.length_b   1.000
_cell.length_c   1.000
_cell.angle_alpha   90.00
_cell.angle_beta   90.00
_cell.angle_gamma   90.00
#
_symmetry.space_group_name_H-M   'P 1'
#
loop_
_entity.id
_entity.type
_entity.pdbx_description
1 polymer ?
#
loop_
_entity_poly.entity_id
_entity_poly.type
_entity_poly.pdbx_seq_one_letter_code
_entity_poly.pdbx_strand_id
1 'polypeptide(L)'
;MGDFDNTKRAIGVGKLDDSARKDMFNKFVSAGGEVVKEKQPQREEDKKNRPEPKVRTSTVSRGNDEGRSGSRGGNQNKSDSNPSKSQIDSKAQYEKEISSFSARFAVKLKCWLARVTPFGTSDLTPKFMHDFSIRAKQALIELQYSGNELLANQQYSPQLSKALDRINPLLVELLAMGQKLYNGPELTDITDPIMVAPESPVAIERVKGPIYALFKRMYILYPYQETLKKSFVQAYDELQKLEGKPSLIYANKKRKVTQEIDTLFEGFFDRLYLVVLRGENKNIPLISRYMENLLGINPEDRPGQRKSGENVPGGKPLETKEDKNEETKEEDKKEEEVTLSKEQAYGLRLMQMYSIPKLRKKFDPKNEFAHIPDSDKALLALFYFYEFDDEYSFVMTTKKIDIKPGSVNGVKVDYRQKMLDIYEGTRTIIDQFRIYNDIIRELDKHKANPGANYIEASKKLTGIEQKRTGQSRTVRMAIKEFSLKSRDSLLVLIKDMKGKKEIVANMNDVLTLDSMESRKRLNKKPVKQCIMESYCYLMALYDRIETGDLFGGLVELTPEQMKSSFGVELNTTAEANDSELANLEKDALEPKASKLEEDLDSVDSSDSSLSSEKNDSSDDPLDDDIIPTGDPF
;
A
#
# COMPACT_ATOMS: atom_id res chain seq x y z
N MET A 1 0.92 -31.05 -25.01
CA MET A 1 0.61 -32.06 -26.06
C MET A 1 1.89 -32.81 -26.50
N GLY A 2 2.82 -33.11 -25.59
CA GLY A 2 4.11 -33.75 -25.91
C GLY A 2 4.34 -35.12 -25.24
N ASP A 3 3.63 -35.40 -24.15
CA ASP A 3 3.89 -36.62 -23.35
C ASP A 3 3.25 -37.88 -23.94
N PHE A 4 2.15 -37.73 -24.68
CA PHE A 4 1.47 -38.85 -25.36
C PHE A 4 2.30 -39.43 -26.52
N ASP A 5 2.94 -38.58 -27.32
CA ASP A 5 3.75 -39.03 -28.45
C ASP A 5 5.06 -39.68 -27.99
N ASN A 6 5.65 -39.19 -26.90
CA ASN A 6 6.83 -39.82 -26.29
C ASN A 6 6.50 -41.22 -25.73
N THR A 7 5.34 -41.38 -25.09
CA THR A 7 4.87 -42.68 -24.57
C THR A 7 4.58 -43.66 -25.70
N LYS A 8 3.94 -43.22 -26.79
CA LYS A 8 3.65 -44.04 -27.97
C LYS A 8 4.91 -44.51 -28.69
N ARG A 9 5.96 -43.68 -28.71
CA ARG A 9 7.27 -44.01 -29.29
C ARG A 9 8.07 -44.96 -28.40
N ALA A 10 8.01 -44.80 -27.07
CA ALA A 10 8.66 -45.68 -26.10
C ALA A 10 8.08 -47.10 -26.07
N ILE A 11 6.75 -47.24 -26.24
CA ILE A 11 6.06 -48.54 -26.26
C ILE A 11 6.21 -49.25 -27.62
N GLY A 12 6.73 -48.58 -28.65
CA GLY A 12 6.98 -49.20 -29.94
C GLY A 12 5.71 -49.66 -30.67
N VAL A 13 4.55 -49.05 -30.37
CA VAL A 13 3.22 -49.46 -30.85
C VAL A 13 3.15 -49.54 -32.38
N GLY A 14 3.94 -48.71 -33.09
CA GLY A 14 4.02 -48.70 -34.54
C GLY A 14 4.74 -49.91 -35.18
N LYS A 15 5.39 -50.77 -34.39
CA LYS A 15 6.10 -51.98 -34.87
C LYS A 15 5.44 -53.29 -34.41
N LEU A 16 4.31 -53.22 -33.70
CA LEU A 16 3.60 -54.39 -33.19
C LEU A 16 2.54 -54.88 -34.17
N ASP A 17 2.54 -56.19 -34.40
CA ASP A 17 1.54 -56.89 -35.19
C ASP A 17 0.15 -56.82 -34.52
N ASP A 18 -0.91 -56.90 -35.32
CA ASP A 18 -2.29 -56.59 -34.87
C ASP A 18 -2.78 -57.54 -33.77
N SER A 19 -2.29 -58.79 -33.76
CA SER A 19 -2.56 -59.75 -32.68
C SER A 19 -1.91 -59.34 -31.35
N ALA A 20 -0.66 -58.86 -31.39
CA ALA A 20 0.07 -58.43 -30.19
C ALA A 20 -0.51 -57.13 -29.61
N ARG A 21 -1.04 -56.26 -30.48
CA ARG A 21 -1.72 -55.03 -30.07
C ARG A 21 -3.01 -55.33 -29.30
N LYS A 22 -3.75 -56.36 -29.70
CA LYS A 22 -4.99 -56.80 -29.05
C LYS A 22 -4.74 -57.43 -27.68
N ASP A 23 -3.67 -58.22 -27.54
CA ASP A 23 -3.28 -58.81 -26.25
C ASP A 23 -2.78 -57.77 -25.24
N MET A 24 -2.01 -56.78 -25.69
CA MET A 24 -1.59 -55.67 -24.82
C MET A 24 -2.79 -54.81 -24.39
N PHE A 25 -3.75 -54.58 -25.28
CA PHE A 25 -4.98 -53.87 -24.96
C PHE A 25 -5.81 -54.62 -23.91
N ASN A 26 -5.97 -55.93 -24.06
CA ASN A 26 -6.71 -56.75 -23.10
C ASN A 26 -6.02 -56.80 -21.73
N LYS A 27 -4.68 -56.90 -21.70
CA LYS A 27 -3.90 -56.83 -20.46
C LYS A 27 -4.03 -55.47 -19.77
N PHE A 28 -4.00 -54.38 -20.53
CA PHE A 28 -4.16 -53.02 -20.03
C PHE A 28 -5.54 -52.76 -19.40
N VAL A 29 -6.62 -53.22 -20.06
CA VAL A 29 -7.99 -53.12 -19.53
C VAL A 29 -8.18 -54.02 -18.30
N SER A 30 -7.61 -55.24 -18.31
CA SER A 30 -7.69 -56.17 -17.18
C SER A 30 -6.93 -55.70 -15.93
N ALA A 31 -5.91 -54.85 -16.09
CA ALA A 31 -5.17 -54.23 -15.00
C ALA A 31 -5.84 -52.94 -14.47
N GLY A 32 -7.05 -52.62 -14.93
CA GLY A 32 -7.85 -51.48 -14.45
C GLY A 32 -7.61 -50.15 -15.19
N GLY A 33 -6.99 -50.17 -16.37
CA GLY A 33 -6.80 -48.96 -17.18
C GLY A 33 -8.08 -48.48 -17.88
N GLU A 34 -8.43 -47.20 -17.72
CA GLU A 34 -9.59 -46.58 -18.39
C GLU A 34 -9.18 -45.97 -19.74
N VAL A 35 -9.89 -46.34 -20.81
CA VAL A 35 -9.61 -45.86 -22.18
C VAL A 35 -10.34 -44.54 -22.43
N VAL A 36 -9.63 -43.42 -22.26
CA VAL A 36 -10.14 -42.08 -22.65
C VAL A 36 -10.15 -41.98 -24.17
N LYS A 37 -11.35 -41.91 -24.77
CA LYS A 37 -11.50 -41.64 -26.21
C LYS A 37 -11.26 -40.16 -26.50
N GLU A 38 -10.08 -39.82 -26.98
CA GLU A 38 -9.83 -38.51 -27.59
C GLU A 38 -10.65 -38.37 -28.89
N LYS A 39 -11.32 -37.21 -29.01
CA LYS A 39 -12.06 -36.81 -30.20
C LYS A 39 -11.03 -36.48 -31.30
N GLN A 40 -10.96 -37.32 -32.32
CA GLN A 40 -10.08 -37.07 -33.46
C GLN A 40 -10.43 -35.74 -34.15
N PRO A 41 -9.43 -34.90 -34.50
CA PRO A 41 -9.64 -33.81 -35.44
C PRO A 41 -9.89 -34.40 -36.83
N GLN A 42 -10.94 -33.90 -37.50
CA GLN A 42 -11.28 -34.28 -38.86
C GLN A 42 -10.10 -34.00 -39.80
N ARG A 43 -9.73 -35.02 -40.58
CA ARG A 43 -8.79 -34.94 -41.69
C ARG A 43 -9.35 -34.07 -42.81
N GLU A 44 -8.49 -33.21 -43.33
CA GLU A 44 -8.61 -32.47 -44.58
C GLU A 44 -8.35 -33.39 -45.78
N GLU A 45 -9.34 -33.51 -46.67
CA GLU A 45 -9.25 -33.62 -48.15
C GLU A 45 -10.54 -32.90 -48.61
N ASP A 46 -10.59 -31.87 -49.46
CA ASP A 46 -9.81 -31.53 -50.63
C ASP A 46 -9.80 -30.00 -50.91
N LYS A 47 -8.72 -29.58 -51.56
CA LYS A 47 -8.47 -28.22 -52.07
C LYS A 47 -9.47 -27.82 -53.17
N LYS A 48 -10.09 -26.64 -53.03
CA LYS A 48 -10.06 -25.58 -54.07
C LYS A 48 -10.68 -24.27 -53.58
N ASN A 49 -9.98 -23.18 -53.91
CA ASN A 49 -10.37 -21.76 -53.80
C ASN A 49 -10.23 -21.10 -52.41
N ARG A 50 -8.97 -20.80 -52.06
CA ARG A 50 -8.62 -19.67 -51.18
C ARG A 50 -8.55 -18.39 -52.02
N PRO A 51 -9.14 -17.29 -51.55
CA PRO A 51 -8.44 -16.03 -51.56
C PRO A 51 -8.26 -15.50 -50.13
N GLU A 52 -7.06 -15.01 -49.86
CA GLU A 52 -6.64 -14.42 -48.58
C GLU A 52 -7.37 -13.09 -48.31
N PRO A 53 -7.81 -12.80 -47.07
CA PRO A 53 -8.21 -11.45 -46.72
C PRO A 53 -6.95 -10.62 -46.43
N LYS A 54 -6.66 -9.74 -47.38
CA LYS A 54 -5.68 -8.65 -47.29
C LYS A 54 -5.87 -7.81 -46.02
N VAL A 55 -4.74 -7.58 -45.35
CA VAL A 55 -4.44 -6.38 -44.57
C VAL A 55 -4.97 -5.15 -45.30
N ARG A 56 -5.85 -4.37 -44.66
CA ARG A 56 -6.25 -3.04 -45.13
C ARG A 56 -5.55 -1.98 -44.30
N THR A 57 -4.38 -1.61 -44.77
CA THR A 57 -3.84 -0.26 -44.68
C THR A 57 -4.69 0.67 -45.55
N SER A 58 -5.02 1.81 -44.97
CA SER A 58 -5.65 2.97 -45.60
C SER A 58 -4.73 3.62 -46.63
N THR A 59 -5.17 3.71 -47.89
CA THR A 59 -4.68 4.75 -48.83
C THR A 59 -5.70 4.95 -49.96
N VAL A 60 -5.93 6.23 -50.24
CA VAL A 60 -6.94 6.79 -51.14
C VAL A 60 -6.50 6.74 -52.60
N SER A 61 -7.50 6.62 -53.47
CA SER A 61 -7.53 6.41 -54.92
C SER A 61 -6.73 7.38 -55.82
N ARG A 62 -6.29 6.88 -56.99
CA ARG A 62 -6.31 7.60 -58.28
C ARG A 62 -6.08 6.67 -59.50
N GLY A 63 -7.02 6.73 -60.46
CA GLY A 63 -6.77 6.79 -61.92
C GLY A 63 -6.67 5.51 -62.76
N ASN A 64 -7.56 5.40 -63.78
CA ASN A 64 -7.48 4.76 -65.12
C ASN A 64 -6.90 3.32 -65.26
N ASP A 65 -7.30 2.43 -66.16
CA ASP A 65 -7.89 2.59 -67.49
C ASP A 65 -8.60 1.30 -67.96
N GLU A 66 -9.39 1.46 -69.02
CA GLU A 66 -9.98 0.52 -70.01
C GLU A 66 -9.80 -1.01 -69.97
N GLY A 67 -10.86 -1.72 -70.40
CA GLY A 67 -10.69 -2.82 -71.37
C GLY A 67 -11.56 -4.08 -71.22
N ARG A 68 -12.77 -4.04 -71.80
CA ARG A 68 -13.48 -5.11 -72.54
C ARG A 68 -13.31 -6.59 -72.11
N SER A 69 -14.43 -7.27 -71.82
CA SER A 69 -15.19 -8.06 -72.82
C SER A 69 -16.16 -9.06 -72.18
N GLY A 70 -17.41 -9.08 -72.68
CA GLY A 70 -17.97 -10.30 -73.23
C GLY A 70 -18.69 -11.31 -72.32
N SER A 71 -20.02 -11.11 -72.25
CA SER A 71 -21.02 -12.11 -72.71
C SER A 71 -21.60 -13.14 -71.73
N ARG A 72 -22.93 -12.99 -71.60
CA ARG A 72 -24.01 -14.01 -71.52
C ARG A 72 -24.28 -14.73 -70.19
N GLY A 73 -25.48 -14.45 -69.67
CA GLY A 73 -26.39 -15.54 -69.27
C GLY A 73 -27.35 -15.25 -68.11
N GLY A 74 -28.54 -14.73 -68.44
CA GLY A 74 -29.79 -15.33 -67.96
C GLY A 74 -30.28 -15.08 -66.52
N ASN A 75 -31.20 -14.13 -66.43
CA ASN A 75 -32.50 -14.19 -65.73
C ASN A 75 -32.62 -14.21 -64.19
N GLN A 76 -33.30 -13.15 -63.72
CA GLN A 76 -34.36 -13.13 -62.71
C GLN A 76 -34.06 -13.69 -61.32
N ASN A 77 -33.81 -12.80 -60.36
CA ASN A 77 -34.88 -12.45 -59.42
C ASN A 77 -34.59 -11.13 -58.70
N LYS A 78 -35.58 -10.24 -58.79
CA LYS A 78 -35.63 -8.96 -58.10
C LYS A 78 -36.05 -9.26 -56.66
N SER A 79 -35.09 -9.57 -55.80
CA SER A 79 -35.27 -9.46 -54.36
C SER A 79 -34.65 -8.14 -53.91
N ASP A 80 -35.49 -7.19 -53.53
CA ASP A 80 -35.10 -6.06 -52.68
C ASP A 80 -34.45 -6.62 -51.40
N SER A 81 -33.15 -6.84 -51.44
CA SER A 81 -32.36 -7.08 -50.25
C SER A 81 -32.15 -5.72 -49.59
N ASN A 82 -33.15 -5.31 -48.81
CA ASN A 82 -32.99 -4.24 -47.83
C ASN A 82 -31.85 -4.70 -46.89
N PRO A 83 -30.67 -4.04 -46.87
CA PRO A 83 -29.50 -4.51 -46.11
C PRO A 83 -29.71 -4.52 -44.59
N SER A 84 -30.85 -3.98 -44.11
CA SER A 84 -31.26 -3.98 -42.71
C SER A 84 -31.80 -5.33 -42.22
N LYS A 85 -32.46 -6.14 -43.08
CA LYS A 85 -33.13 -7.38 -42.63
C LYS A 85 -32.13 -8.50 -42.31
N SER A 86 -31.09 -8.66 -43.14
CA SER A 86 -30.03 -9.66 -42.94
C SER A 86 -29.15 -9.38 -41.71
N GLN A 87 -28.92 -8.11 -41.38
CA GLN A 87 -28.21 -7.74 -40.15
C GLN A 87 -29.05 -7.99 -38.89
N ILE A 88 -30.36 -7.72 -38.93
CA ILE A 88 -31.28 -8.00 -37.81
C ILE A 88 -31.38 -9.50 -37.55
N ASP A 89 -31.49 -10.32 -38.60
CA ASP A 89 -31.54 -11.78 -38.48
C ASP A 89 -30.23 -12.36 -37.91
N SER A 90 -29.07 -11.83 -38.32
CA SER A 90 -27.77 -12.26 -37.79
C SER A 90 -27.57 -11.90 -36.30
N LYS A 91 -28.04 -10.72 -35.86
CA LYS A 91 -27.99 -10.29 -34.45
C LYS A 91 -28.92 -11.13 -33.57
N ALA A 92 -30.11 -11.45 -34.08
CA ALA A 92 -31.08 -12.29 -33.40
C ALA A 92 -30.60 -13.75 -33.28
N GLN A 93 -29.90 -14.28 -34.30
CA GLN A 93 -29.27 -15.60 -34.25
C GLN A 93 -28.13 -15.64 -33.22
N TYR A 94 -27.27 -14.63 -33.21
CA TYR A 94 -26.19 -14.50 -32.22
C TYR A 94 -26.74 -14.43 -30.78
N GLU A 95 -27.80 -13.65 -30.55
CA GLU A 95 -28.42 -13.56 -29.23
C GLU A 95 -29.06 -14.90 -28.78
N LYS A 96 -29.63 -15.67 -29.71
CA LYS A 96 -30.13 -17.03 -29.42
C LYS A 96 -29.00 -18.00 -29.07
N GLU A 97 -27.84 -17.89 -29.69
CA GLU A 97 -26.68 -18.74 -29.41
C GLU A 97 -26.14 -18.50 -27.99
N ILE A 98 -25.87 -17.24 -27.63
CA ILE A 98 -25.33 -16.87 -26.31
C ILE A 98 -26.35 -17.07 -25.17
N SER A 99 -27.65 -17.10 -25.48
CA SER A 99 -28.73 -17.31 -24.51
C SER A 99 -29.33 -18.72 -24.54
N SER A 100 -28.74 -19.65 -25.30
CA SER A 100 -29.18 -21.03 -25.41
C SER A 100 -29.10 -21.77 -24.07
N PHE A 101 -29.85 -22.87 -23.90
CA PHE A 101 -29.84 -23.67 -22.67
C PHE A 101 -28.44 -24.18 -22.31
N SER A 102 -27.67 -24.62 -23.31
CA SER A 102 -26.28 -25.07 -23.16
C SER A 102 -25.35 -23.92 -22.77
N ALA A 103 -25.52 -22.73 -23.35
CA ALA A 103 -24.78 -21.53 -22.96
C ALA A 103 -25.07 -21.11 -21.52
N ARG A 104 -26.34 -21.09 -21.10
CA ARG A 104 -26.74 -20.82 -19.71
C ARG A 104 -26.10 -21.83 -18.76
N PHE A 105 -26.22 -23.13 -19.08
CA PHE A 105 -25.61 -24.20 -18.29
C PHE A 105 -24.10 -24.02 -18.15
N ALA A 106 -23.40 -23.71 -19.25
CA ALA A 106 -21.96 -23.45 -19.25
C ALA A 106 -21.60 -22.26 -18.35
N VAL A 107 -22.38 -21.18 -18.36
CA VAL A 107 -22.20 -20.05 -17.45
C VAL A 107 -22.37 -20.49 -15.99
N LYS A 108 -23.40 -21.28 -15.67
CA LYS A 108 -23.59 -21.80 -14.31
C LYS A 108 -22.42 -22.64 -13.84
N LEU A 109 -21.91 -23.52 -14.71
CA LEU A 109 -20.75 -24.36 -14.42
C LEU A 109 -19.48 -23.53 -14.19
N LYS A 110 -19.19 -22.56 -15.06
CA LYS A 110 -18.06 -21.63 -14.91
C LYS A 110 -18.13 -20.85 -13.59
N CYS A 111 -19.29 -20.30 -13.26
CA CYS A 111 -19.50 -19.55 -12.01
C CYS A 111 -19.30 -20.43 -10.77
N TRP A 112 -19.77 -21.68 -10.82
CA TRP A 112 -19.60 -22.64 -9.73
C TRP A 112 -18.14 -23.05 -9.54
N LEU A 113 -17.42 -23.37 -10.63
CA LEU A 113 -15.99 -23.70 -10.58
C LEU A 113 -15.14 -22.53 -10.06
N ALA A 114 -15.47 -21.31 -10.47
CA ALA A 114 -14.83 -20.08 -9.99
C ALA A 114 -15.30 -19.64 -8.59
N ARG A 115 -16.22 -20.38 -7.96
CA ARG A 115 -16.80 -20.10 -6.63
C ARG A 115 -17.53 -18.75 -6.52
N VAL A 116 -18.02 -18.21 -7.63
CA VAL A 116 -18.73 -16.92 -7.70
C VAL A 116 -20.18 -17.09 -7.26
N THR A 117 -20.89 -18.08 -7.81
CA THR A 117 -22.26 -18.44 -7.40
C THR A 117 -22.36 -19.95 -7.17
N PRO A 118 -23.28 -20.43 -6.33
CA PRO A 118 -23.69 -21.82 -6.35
C PRO A 118 -24.26 -22.21 -7.73
N PHE A 119 -24.36 -23.52 -7.99
CA PHE A 119 -24.84 -24.00 -9.29
C PHE A 119 -26.32 -23.63 -9.54
N GLY A 120 -27.17 -23.81 -8.51
CA GLY A 120 -28.62 -23.63 -8.61
C GLY A 120 -29.10 -22.18 -8.52
N THR A 121 -28.48 -21.36 -7.67
CA THR A 121 -28.93 -19.98 -7.39
C THR A 121 -28.13 -18.95 -8.17
N SER A 122 -28.73 -17.77 -8.40
CA SER A 122 -28.05 -16.61 -8.97
C SER A 122 -27.32 -15.76 -7.93
N ASP A 123 -27.31 -16.20 -6.68
CA ASP A 123 -26.74 -15.42 -5.58
C ASP A 123 -25.22 -15.60 -5.53
N LEU A 124 -24.54 -14.50 -5.26
CA LEU A 124 -23.11 -14.45 -5.00
C LEU A 124 -22.83 -15.20 -3.70
N THR A 125 -21.79 -16.04 -3.71
CA THR A 125 -21.39 -16.77 -2.51
C THR A 125 -20.86 -15.80 -1.45
N PRO A 126 -21.10 -16.06 -0.15
CA PRO A 126 -20.49 -15.26 0.92
C PRO A 126 -18.97 -15.20 0.80
N LYS A 127 -18.33 -16.31 0.40
CA LYS A 127 -16.88 -16.37 0.17
C LYS A 127 -16.39 -15.41 -0.91
N PHE A 128 -17.07 -15.34 -2.06
CA PHE A 128 -16.73 -14.38 -3.10
C PHE A 128 -16.90 -12.95 -2.62
N MET A 129 -17.98 -12.66 -1.89
CA MET A 129 -18.25 -11.32 -1.36
C MET A 129 -17.25 -10.91 -0.28
N HIS A 130 -16.85 -11.82 0.60
CA HIS A 130 -15.79 -11.59 1.59
C HIS A 130 -14.45 -11.32 0.90
N ASP A 131 -14.07 -12.19 -0.05
CA ASP A 131 -12.86 -12.02 -0.87
C ASP A 131 -12.84 -10.64 -1.54
N PHE A 132 -13.96 -10.22 -2.14
CA PHE A 132 -14.10 -8.91 -2.75
C PHE A 132 -13.98 -7.78 -1.71
N SER A 133 -14.69 -7.89 -0.58
CA SER A 133 -14.74 -6.85 0.46
C SER A 133 -13.40 -6.60 1.16
N ILE A 134 -12.52 -7.60 1.17
CA ILE A 134 -11.20 -7.52 1.77
C ILE A 134 -10.19 -7.18 0.67
N ARG A 135 -9.99 -8.07 -0.30
CA ARG A 135 -8.87 -7.98 -1.25
C ARG A 135 -9.12 -7.00 -2.39
N ALA A 136 -10.26 -7.12 -3.09
CA ALA A 136 -10.55 -6.22 -4.21
C ALA A 136 -10.75 -4.77 -3.72
N LYS A 137 -11.47 -4.59 -2.61
CA LYS A 137 -11.66 -3.28 -1.98
C LYS A 137 -10.34 -2.65 -1.55
N GLN A 138 -9.46 -3.41 -0.89
CA GLN A 138 -8.14 -2.93 -0.51
C GLN A 138 -7.30 -2.53 -1.73
N ALA A 139 -7.25 -3.38 -2.76
CA ALA A 139 -6.51 -3.10 -3.99
C ALA A 139 -7.02 -1.84 -4.71
N LEU A 140 -8.35 -1.64 -4.77
CA LEU A 140 -8.94 -0.43 -5.35
C LEU A 140 -8.58 0.83 -4.56
N ILE A 141 -8.63 0.77 -3.22
CA ILE A 141 -8.25 1.90 -2.35
C ILE A 141 -6.77 2.23 -2.50
N GLU A 142 -5.91 1.21 -2.50
CA GLU A 142 -4.46 1.41 -2.63
C GLU A 142 -4.10 1.99 -3.99
N LEU A 143 -4.72 1.50 -5.08
CA LEU A 143 -4.50 2.04 -6.41
C LEU A 143 -4.94 3.51 -6.54
N GLN A 144 -6.07 3.87 -5.92
CA GLN A 144 -6.50 5.27 -5.81
C GLN A 144 -5.54 6.12 -4.98
N TYR A 145 -5.00 5.57 -3.89
CA TYR A 145 -4.01 6.24 -3.06
C TYR A 145 -2.71 6.51 -3.84
N SER A 146 -2.17 5.51 -4.52
CA SER A 146 -1.02 5.66 -5.43
C SER A 146 -1.32 6.67 -6.54
N GLY A 147 -2.51 6.63 -7.13
CA GLY A 147 -2.93 7.62 -8.13
C GLY A 147 -2.98 9.04 -7.59
N ASN A 148 -3.54 9.24 -6.38
CA ASN A 148 -3.57 10.53 -5.70
C ASN A 148 -2.17 11.04 -5.36
N GLU A 149 -1.28 10.17 -4.87
CA GLU A 149 0.10 10.53 -4.56
C GLU A 149 0.83 11.09 -5.78
N LEU A 150 0.63 10.47 -6.94
CA LEU A 150 1.26 10.87 -8.20
C LEU A 150 0.59 12.10 -8.83
N LEU A 151 -0.74 12.13 -8.89
CA LEU A 151 -1.46 13.12 -9.70
C LEU A 151 -2.03 14.30 -8.89
N ALA A 152 -2.27 14.14 -7.58
CA ALA A 152 -2.87 15.20 -6.75
C ALA A 152 -1.83 16.02 -5.96
N ASN A 153 -0.56 15.61 -5.96
CA ASN A 153 0.51 16.37 -5.33
C ASN A 153 0.81 17.65 -6.13
N GLN A 154 0.38 18.81 -5.61
CA GLN A 154 0.53 20.10 -6.31
C GLN A 154 1.98 20.49 -6.62
N GLN A 155 2.94 19.98 -5.84
CA GLN A 155 4.35 20.32 -6.00
C GLN A 155 4.99 19.58 -7.18
N TYR A 156 4.72 18.29 -7.33
CA TYR A 156 5.39 17.43 -8.31
C TYR A 156 4.50 16.98 -9.47
N SER A 157 3.17 16.98 -9.32
CA SER A 157 2.22 16.51 -10.35
C SER A 157 2.39 17.20 -11.72
N PRO A 158 2.59 18.54 -11.82
CA PRO A 158 2.81 19.19 -13.12
C PRO A 158 4.11 18.74 -13.80
N GLN A 159 5.19 18.61 -13.04
CA GLN A 159 6.50 18.18 -13.54
C GLN A 159 6.47 16.70 -13.94
N LEU A 160 5.84 15.87 -13.13
CA LEU A 160 5.62 14.46 -13.36
C LEU A 160 4.79 14.22 -14.63
N SER A 161 3.67 14.93 -14.76
CA SER A 161 2.79 14.81 -15.93
C SER A 161 3.52 15.25 -17.20
N LYS A 162 4.33 16.32 -17.14
CA LYS A 162 5.15 16.76 -18.27
C LYS A 162 6.23 15.74 -18.63
N ALA A 163 6.86 15.10 -17.64
CA ALA A 163 7.87 14.06 -17.86
C ALA A 163 7.25 12.80 -18.51
N LEU A 164 6.08 12.38 -18.03
CA LEU A 164 5.35 11.23 -18.57
C LEU A 164 4.76 11.53 -19.96
N ASP A 165 4.21 12.73 -20.18
CA ASP A 165 3.68 13.16 -21.48
C ASP A 165 4.79 13.19 -22.55
N ARG A 166 6.05 13.49 -22.19
CA ARG A 166 7.22 13.40 -23.09
C ARG A 166 7.51 11.96 -23.52
N ILE A 167 7.22 10.97 -22.68
CA ILE A 167 7.41 9.56 -22.99
C ILE A 167 6.23 9.07 -23.84
N ASN A 168 5.02 9.17 -23.29
CA ASN A 168 3.77 8.85 -23.96
C ASN A 168 2.59 9.44 -23.15
N PRO A 169 1.77 10.35 -23.72
CA PRO A 169 0.61 10.94 -23.05
C PRO A 169 -0.39 9.90 -22.50
N LEU A 170 -0.45 8.71 -23.12
CA LEU A 170 -1.27 7.60 -22.65
C LEU A 170 -0.96 7.21 -21.19
N LEU A 171 0.27 7.40 -20.70
CA LEU A 171 0.66 7.00 -19.34
C LEU A 171 -0.06 7.83 -18.29
N VAL A 172 -0.16 9.14 -18.48
CA VAL A 172 -0.86 10.03 -17.53
C VAL A 172 -2.36 9.77 -17.58
N GLU A 173 -2.90 9.50 -18.76
CA GLU A 173 -4.30 9.11 -18.93
C GLU A 173 -4.62 7.80 -18.22
N LEU A 174 -3.79 6.77 -18.38
CA LEU A 174 -3.95 5.48 -17.70
C LEU A 174 -3.81 5.61 -16.18
N LEU A 175 -2.90 6.44 -15.66
CA LEU A 175 -2.82 6.73 -14.22
C LEU A 175 -4.14 7.32 -13.70
N ALA A 176 -4.69 8.31 -14.39
CA ALA A 176 -5.92 8.96 -13.99
C ALA A 176 -7.13 8.01 -14.08
N MET A 177 -7.17 7.14 -15.09
CA MET A 177 -8.19 6.10 -15.21
C MET A 177 -8.04 5.01 -14.14
N GLY A 178 -6.82 4.59 -13.83
CA GLY A 178 -6.49 3.62 -12.78
C GLY A 178 -6.87 4.13 -11.39
N GLN A 179 -6.57 5.40 -11.11
CA GLN A 179 -7.04 6.11 -9.92
C GLN A 179 -8.57 6.00 -9.82
N LYS A 180 -9.29 6.41 -10.87
CA LYS A 180 -10.77 6.40 -10.95
C LYS A 180 -11.40 5.00 -10.94
N LEU A 181 -10.66 3.90 -10.83
CA LEU A 181 -11.25 2.58 -10.58
C LEU A 181 -11.96 2.53 -9.22
N TYR A 182 -11.45 3.25 -8.22
CA TYR A 182 -12.11 3.38 -6.94
C TYR A 182 -13.29 4.37 -7.02
N ASN A 183 -14.45 3.95 -6.51
CA ASN A 183 -15.58 4.84 -6.23
C ASN A 183 -16.18 4.41 -4.89
N GLY A 184 -16.01 5.26 -3.86
CA GLY A 184 -16.40 4.95 -2.48
C GLY A 184 -17.87 4.52 -2.34
N PRO A 185 -18.85 5.34 -2.81
CA PRO A 185 -20.26 4.96 -2.85
C PRO A 185 -20.51 3.61 -3.53
N GLU A 186 -20.02 3.40 -4.75
CA GLU A 186 -20.27 2.14 -5.49
C GLU A 186 -19.67 0.91 -4.76
N LEU A 187 -18.48 1.03 -4.19
CA LEU A 187 -17.86 -0.05 -3.41
C LEU A 187 -18.60 -0.34 -2.10
N THR A 188 -19.16 0.69 -1.49
CA THR A 188 -19.99 0.56 -0.29
C THR A 188 -21.25 -0.21 -0.64
N ASP A 189 -21.94 0.16 -1.72
CA ASP A 189 -23.14 -0.55 -2.19
C ASP A 189 -22.87 -2.04 -2.53
N ILE A 190 -21.68 -2.37 -3.04
CA ILE A 190 -21.28 -3.77 -3.29
C ILE A 190 -21.02 -4.52 -1.98
N THR A 191 -20.38 -3.88 -0.99
CA THR A 191 -19.86 -4.58 0.21
C THR A 191 -20.81 -4.55 1.40
N ASP A 192 -21.69 -3.56 1.51
CA ASP A 192 -22.66 -3.43 2.59
C ASP A 192 -23.52 -4.68 2.81
N PRO A 193 -24.05 -5.37 1.77
CA PRO A 193 -24.86 -6.57 1.97
C PRO A 193 -24.14 -7.66 2.76
N ILE A 194 -22.85 -7.88 2.51
CA ILE A 194 -22.05 -8.91 3.20
C ILE A 194 -21.52 -8.42 4.54
N MET A 195 -21.36 -7.10 4.73
CA MET A 195 -20.99 -6.53 6.04
C MET A 195 -22.16 -6.62 7.04
N VAL A 196 -23.39 -6.41 6.58
CA VAL A 196 -24.60 -6.51 7.42
C VAL A 196 -24.95 -7.96 7.73
N ALA A 197 -24.79 -8.87 6.78
CA ALA A 197 -25.08 -10.29 6.94
C ALA A 197 -23.94 -11.17 6.39
N PRO A 198 -22.86 -11.40 7.19
CA PRO A 198 -21.63 -12.07 6.75
C PRO A 198 -21.81 -13.47 6.17
N GLU A 199 -22.83 -14.21 6.61
CA GLU A 199 -23.08 -15.59 6.17
C GLU A 199 -24.16 -15.68 5.09
N SER A 200 -24.81 -14.57 4.73
CA SER A 200 -25.90 -14.57 3.77
C SER A 200 -25.38 -14.43 2.34
N PRO A 201 -25.84 -15.27 1.40
CA PRO A 201 -25.65 -15.02 -0.02
C PRO A 201 -26.23 -13.66 -0.44
N VAL A 202 -25.63 -13.05 -1.47
CA VAL A 202 -26.04 -11.73 -1.98
C VAL A 202 -26.59 -11.88 -3.38
N ALA A 203 -27.87 -11.54 -3.59
CA ALA A 203 -28.46 -11.57 -4.93
C ALA A 203 -27.72 -10.64 -5.90
N ILE A 204 -27.33 -11.13 -7.08
CA ILE A 204 -26.65 -10.32 -8.10
C ILE A 204 -27.45 -9.05 -8.42
N GLU A 205 -28.78 -9.15 -8.50
CA GLU A 205 -29.66 -8.02 -8.83
C GLU A 205 -29.51 -6.84 -7.85
N ARG A 206 -29.22 -7.12 -6.57
CA ARG A 206 -29.02 -6.10 -5.53
C ARG A 206 -27.76 -5.25 -5.76
N VAL A 207 -26.72 -5.84 -6.34
CA VAL A 207 -25.40 -5.22 -6.54
C VAL A 207 -25.05 -5.03 -8.01
N LYS A 208 -26.01 -5.30 -8.91
CA LYS A 208 -25.80 -5.31 -10.36
C LYS A 208 -25.26 -4.00 -10.89
N GLY A 209 -25.90 -2.88 -10.53
CA GLY A 209 -25.50 -1.53 -10.95
C GLY A 209 -24.03 -1.20 -10.64
N PRO A 210 -23.61 -1.20 -9.36
CA PRO A 210 -22.24 -0.84 -9.02
C PRO A 210 -21.20 -1.88 -9.50
N ILE A 211 -21.54 -3.19 -9.57
CA ILE A 211 -20.66 -4.19 -10.17
C ILE A 211 -20.43 -3.89 -11.66
N TYR A 212 -21.47 -3.55 -12.42
CA TYR A 212 -21.35 -3.25 -13.84
C TYR A 212 -20.56 -1.97 -14.08
N ALA A 213 -20.74 -0.96 -13.23
CA ALA A 213 -19.97 0.29 -13.30
C ALA A 213 -18.47 0.06 -13.01
N LEU A 214 -18.13 -0.74 -12.00
CA LEU A 214 -16.75 -1.14 -11.73
C LEU A 214 -16.19 -2.00 -12.88
N PHE A 215 -16.93 -3.01 -13.32
CA PHE A 215 -16.49 -3.89 -14.41
C PHE A 215 -16.30 -3.13 -15.71
N LYS A 216 -17.16 -2.15 -16.05
CA LYS A 216 -16.97 -1.25 -17.21
C LYS A 216 -15.61 -0.58 -17.16
N ARG A 217 -15.25 0.04 -16.03
CA ARG A 217 -13.98 0.75 -15.86
C ARG A 217 -12.78 -0.19 -15.96
N MET A 218 -12.87 -1.38 -15.36
CA MET A 218 -11.83 -2.40 -15.49
C MET A 218 -11.75 -2.94 -16.92
N TYR A 219 -12.87 -3.19 -17.59
CA TYR A 219 -12.93 -3.71 -18.95
C TYR A 219 -12.25 -2.78 -19.96
N ILE A 220 -12.42 -1.47 -19.81
CA ILE A 220 -11.73 -0.46 -20.63
C ILE A 220 -10.22 -0.53 -20.44
N LEU A 221 -9.76 -0.74 -19.21
CA LEU A 221 -8.33 -0.81 -18.86
C LEU A 221 -7.70 -2.17 -19.12
N TYR A 222 -8.49 -3.24 -19.24
CA TYR A 222 -8.00 -4.62 -19.36
C TYR A 222 -6.99 -4.83 -20.50
N PRO A 223 -7.20 -4.31 -21.74
CA PRO A 223 -6.19 -4.41 -22.80
C PRO A 223 -4.90 -3.65 -22.51
N TYR A 224 -4.93 -2.72 -21.55
CA TYR A 224 -3.84 -1.83 -21.19
C TYR A 224 -3.24 -2.16 -19.82
N GLN A 225 -3.56 -3.30 -19.20
CA GLN A 225 -3.12 -3.64 -17.84
C GLN A 225 -1.58 -3.56 -17.66
N GLU A 226 -0.81 -4.05 -18.64
CA GLU A 226 0.66 -3.98 -18.59
C GLU A 226 1.16 -2.54 -18.78
N THR A 227 0.51 -1.79 -19.67
CA THR A 227 0.82 -0.37 -19.86
C THR A 227 0.45 0.44 -18.62
N LEU A 228 -0.64 0.10 -17.92
CA LEU A 228 -1.05 0.71 -16.66
C LEU A 228 0.00 0.48 -15.57
N LYS A 229 0.47 -0.78 -15.40
CA LYS A 229 1.61 -1.09 -14.50
C LYS A 229 2.83 -0.25 -14.85
N LYS A 230 3.20 -0.21 -16.14
CA LYS A 230 4.31 0.60 -16.63
C LYS A 230 4.13 2.09 -16.34
N SER A 231 2.90 2.60 -16.42
CA SER A 231 2.56 3.99 -16.12
C SER A 231 2.88 4.33 -14.67
N PHE A 232 2.45 3.49 -13.72
CA PHE A 232 2.77 3.66 -12.30
C PHE A 232 4.26 3.50 -12.00
N VAL A 233 4.92 2.53 -12.62
CA VAL A 233 6.37 2.32 -12.43
C VAL A 233 7.17 3.53 -12.89
N GLN A 234 6.90 4.00 -14.11
CA GLN A 234 7.58 5.17 -14.67
C GLN A 234 7.23 6.44 -13.90
N ALA A 235 6.00 6.58 -13.42
CA ALA A 235 5.62 7.72 -12.59
C ALA A 235 6.39 7.73 -11.26
N TYR A 236 6.58 6.56 -10.63
CA TYR A 236 7.40 6.46 -9.43
C TYR A 236 8.91 6.61 -9.72
N ASP A 237 9.41 6.22 -10.91
CA ASP A 237 10.79 6.53 -11.34
C ASP A 237 11.02 8.03 -11.46
N GLU A 238 10.11 8.76 -12.12
CA GLU A 238 10.20 10.21 -12.26
C GLU A 238 9.98 10.92 -10.93
N LEU A 239 9.03 10.47 -10.11
CA LEU A 239 8.82 11.02 -8.77
C LEU A 239 10.06 10.81 -7.88
N GLN A 240 10.74 9.67 -7.99
CA GLN A 240 12.00 9.41 -7.29
C GLN A 240 13.09 10.42 -7.68
N LYS A 241 13.21 10.74 -8.96
CA LYS A 241 14.18 11.75 -9.45
C LYS A 241 13.83 13.14 -8.91
N LEU A 242 12.54 13.48 -8.83
CA LEU A 242 12.07 14.78 -8.36
C LEU A 242 12.18 14.96 -6.83
N GLU A 243 11.91 13.91 -6.05
CA GLU A 243 11.95 13.96 -4.60
C GLU A 243 13.32 13.62 -4.00
N GLY A 244 14.22 12.97 -4.76
CA GLY A 244 15.56 12.61 -4.32
C GLY A 244 15.62 11.58 -3.18
N LYS A 245 14.51 10.93 -2.82
CA LYS A 245 14.46 9.96 -1.71
C LYS A 245 15.09 8.60 -2.10
N PRO A 246 15.48 7.76 -1.12
CA PRO A 246 16.12 6.46 -1.39
C PRO A 246 15.32 5.56 -2.35
N SER A 247 16.02 4.93 -3.30
CA SER A 247 15.42 4.06 -4.32
C SER A 247 14.60 2.91 -3.75
N LEU A 248 14.96 2.41 -2.56
CA LEU A 248 14.24 1.32 -1.88
C LEU A 248 12.79 1.68 -1.55
N ILE A 249 12.50 2.94 -1.22
CA ILE A 249 11.14 3.40 -0.91
C ILE A 249 10.25 3.26 -2.15
N TYR A 250 10.74 3.71 -3.31
CA TYR A 250 10.00 3.61 -4.57
C TYR A 250 9.97 2.19 -5.12
N ALA A 251 11.01 1.38 -4.88
CA ALA A 251 10.98 -0.04 -5.23
C ALA A 251 9.81 -0.75 -4.52
N ASN A 252 9.61 -0.47 -3.23
CA ASN A 252 8.46 -1.01 -2.49
C ASN A 252 7.12 -0.46 -3.00
N LYS A 253 7.01 0.84 -3.29
CA LYS A 253 5.79 1.44 -3.87
C LYS A 253 5.44 0.85 -5.24
N LYS A 254 6.44 0.69 -6.12
CA LYS A 254 6.31 0.05 -7.44
C LYS A 254 5.84 -1.39 -7.30
N ARG A 255 6.49 -2.18 -6.46
CA ARG A 255 6.10 -3.59 -6.22
C ARG A 255 4.68 -3.69 -5.68
N LYS A 256 4.32 -2.81 -4.73
CA LYS A 256 2.99 -2.79 -4.13
C LYS A 256 1.93 -2.46 -5.18
N VAL A 257 2.06 -1.36 -5.90
CA VAL A 257 1.05 -0.96 -6.89
C VAL A 257 0.91 -1.98 -8.02
N THR A 258 2.00 -2.64 -8.45
CA THR A 258 1.90 -3.73 -9.43
C THR A 258 1.14 -4.93 -8.88
N GLN A 259 1.39 -5.33 -7.62
CA GLN A 259 0.67 -6.43 -6.97
C GLN A 259 -0.83 -6.13 -6.80
N GLU A 260 -1.20 -4.88 -6.53
CA GLU A 260 -2.61 -4.49 -6.43
C GLU A 260 -3.29 -4.53 -7.81
N ILE A 261 -2.59 -4.08 -8.87
CA ILE A 261 -3.09 -4.21 -10.25
C ILE A 261 -3.26 -5.70 -10.62
N ASP A 262 -2.29 -6.57 -10.29
CA ASP A 262 -2.40 -8.02 -10.50
C ASP A 262 -3.59 -8.61 -9.75
N THR A 263 -3.77 -8.22 -8.48
CA THR A 263 -4.92 -8.65 -7.68
C THR A 263 -6.24 -8.30 -8.37
N LEU A 264 -6.35 -7.10 -8.94
CA LEU A 264 -7.57 -6.67 -9.64
C LEU A 264 -7.77 -7.41 -10.97
N PHE A 265 -6.77 -7.41 -11.86
CA PHE A 265 -6.94 -7.91 -13.22
C PHE A 265 -6.72 -9.41 -13.38
N GLU A 266 -5.77 -10.01 -12.66
CA GLU A 266 -5.55 -11.46 -12.69
C GLU A 266 -6.42 -12.18 -11.65
N GLY A 267 -6.71 -11.53 -10.52
CA GLY A 267 -7.47 -12.15 -9.42
C GLY A 267 -9.00 -11.98 -9.53
N PHE A 268 -9.49 -10.78 -9.83
CA PHE A 268 -10.91 -10.44 -9.73
C PHE A 268 -11.63 -10.19 -11.06
N PHE A 269 -10.94 -9.69 -12.10
CA PHE A 269 -11.56 -9.33 -13.37
C PHE A 269 -12.37 -10.48 -13.99
N ASP A 270 -11.77 -11.67 -14.09
CA ASP A 270 -12.44 -12.86 -14.61
C ASP A 270 -13.66 -13.26 -13.77
N ARG A 271 -13.58 -13.10 -12.45
CA ARG A 271 -14.71 -13.41 -11.55
C ARG A 271 -15.83 -12.40 -11.73
N LEU A 272 -15.52 -11.11 -11.86
CA LEU A 272 -16.50 -10.06 -12.14
C LEU A 272 -17.15 -10.25 -13.52
N TYR A 273 -16.38 -10.66 -14.53
CA TYR A 273 -16.91 -11.05 -15.83
C TYR A 273 -17.92 -12.19 -15.69
N LEU A 274 -17.64 -13.22 -14.88
CA LEU A 274 -18.59 -14.29 -14.59
C LEU A 274 -19.85 -13.79 -13.87
N VAL A 275 -19.74 -12.80 -12.97
CA VAL A 275 -20.91 -12.15 -12.35
C VAL A 275 -21.80 -11.50 -13.42
N VAL A 276 -21.21 -10.78 -14.38
CA VAL A 276 -21.95 -10.17 -15.49
C VAL A 276 -22.62 -11.22 -16.36
N LEU A 277 -21.90 -12.30 -16.74
CA LEU A 277 -22.50 -13.41 -17.50
C LEU A 277 -23.66 -14.05 -16.76
N ARG A 278 -23.55 -14.20 -15.44
CA ARG A 278 -24.59 -14.80 -14.61
C ARG A 278 -25.78 -13.86 -14.43
N GLY A 279 -25.55 -12.56 -14.28
CA GLY A 279 -26.57 -11.53 -14.18
C GLY A 279 -27.39 -11.37 -15.46
N GLU A 280 -26.75 -11.42 -16.62
CA GLU A 280 -27.45 -11.45 -17.92
C GLU A 280 -27.97 -12.84 -18.30
N ASN A 281 -27.48 -13.88 -17.63
CA ASN A 281 -27.74 -15.28 -17.94
C ASN A 281 -27.47 -15.61 -19.43
N LYS A 282 -26.37 -15.05 -19.96
CA LYS A 282 -25.92 -15.19 -21.35
C LYS A 282 -24.41 -15.46 -21.36
N ASN A 283 -23.94 -16.39 -22.19
CA ASN A 283 -22.51 -16.67 -22.38
C ASN A 283 -21.90 -15.67 -23.37
N ILE A 284 -21.85 -14.41 -22.98
CA ILE A 284 -21.34 -13.30 -23.79
C ILE A 284 -19.82 -13.41 -23.91
N PRO A 285 -19.21 -13.47 -25.11
CA PRO A 285 -17.75 -13.45 -25.23
C PRO A 285 -17.14 -12.18 -24.64
N LEU A 286 -15.99 -12.32 -23.96
CA LEU A 286 -15.32 -11.22 -23.24
C LEU A 286 -15.11 -10.02 -24.17
N ILE A 287 -14.38 -10.19 -25.27
CA ILE A 287 -14.18 -9.15 -26.28
C ILE A 287 -15.27 -9.27 -27.35
N SER A 288 -16.38 -8.55 -27.17
CA SER A 288 -17.46 -8.52 -28.17
C SER A 288 -18.18 -7.19 -28.21
N ARG A 289 -18.72 -6.83 -29.38
CA ARG A 289 -19.61 -5.66 -29.51
C ARG A 289 -20.85 -5.77 -28.61
N TYR A 290 -21.28 -6.99 -28.32
CA TYR A 290 -22.39 -7.22 -27.39
C TYR A 290 -22.02 -6.78 -25.97
N MET A 291 -20.82 -7.16 -25.49
CA MET A 291 -20.32 -6.73 -24.18
C MET A 291 -20.14 -5.21 -24.13
N GLU A 292 -19.55 -4.60 -25.16
CA GLU A 292 -19.37 -3.14 -25.21
C GLU A 292 -20.70 -2.38 -25.17
N ASN A 293 -21.72 -2.87 -25.90
CA ASN A 293 -23.06 -2.29 -25.87
C ASN A 293 -23.75 -2.49 -24.51
N LEU A 294 -23.59 -3.66 -23.89
CA LEU A 294 -24.14 -3.95 -22.55
C LEU A 294 -23.56 -2.99 -21.50
N LEU A 295 -22.26 -2.72 -21.58
CA LEU A 295 -21.57 -1.82 -20.67
C LEU A 295 -21.70 -0.34 -21.07
N GLY A 296 -22.32 -0.03 -22.21
CA GLY A 296 -22.46 1.33 -22.72
C GLY A 296 -21.11 2.03 -22.89
N ILE A 297 -20.13 1.33 -23.48
CA ILE A 297 -18.79 1.87 -23.74
C ILE A 297 -18.81 2.68 -25.03
N ASN A 298 -18.49 3.97 -24.91
CA ASN A 298 -18.33 4.86 -26.05
C ASN A 298 -16.85 4.91 -26.50
N PRO A 299 -16.55 5.30 -27.75
CA PRO A 299 -15.17 5.50 -28.20
C PRO A 299 -14.39 6.50 -27.35
N GLU A 300 -15.07 7.50 -26.80
CA GLU A 300 -14.53 8.53 -25.90
C GLU A 300 -14.12 7.99 -24.53
N ASP A 301 -14.69 6.85 -24.12
CA ASP A 301 -14.31 6.19 -22.86
C ASP A 301 -12.96 5.46 -22.96
N ARG A 302 -12.45 5.25 -24.19
CA ARG A 302 -11.22 4.48 -24.42
C ARG A 302 -9.96 5.35 -24.20
N PRO A 303 -8.88 4.78 -23.64
CA PRO A 303 -7.61 5.48 -23.52
C PRO A 303 -7.03 5.91 -24.87
N GLY A 304 -6.28 7.00 -24.88
CA GLY A 304 -5.52 7.51 -26.04
C GLY A 304 -6.06 8.81 -26.62
N GLN A 305 -6.97 9.50 -25.93
CA GLN A 305 -7.54 10.78 -26.39
C GLN A 305 -6.78 12.00 -25.85
N ARG A 306 -5.97 11.83 -24.79
CA ARG A 306 -5.23 12.91 -24.15
C ARG A 306 -4.18 13.51 -25.07
N LYS A 307 -4.11 14.84 -25.15
CA LYS A 307 -3.00 15.56 -25.78
C LYS A 307 -1.96 15.96 -24.72
N SER A 308 -0.68 15.94 -25.10
CA SER A 308 0.42 16.38 -24.22
C SER A 308 0.16 17.80 -23.70
N GLY A 309 0.26 18.00 -22.37
CA GLY A 309 0.01 19.30 -21.74
C GLY A 309 -1.46 19.60 -21.40
N GLU A 310 -2.37 18.65 -21.63
CA GLU A 310 -3.74 18.73 -21.12
C GLU A 310 -3.77 18.58 -19.59
N ASN A 311 -4.63 19.35 -18.92
CA ASN A 311 -4.75 19.33 -17.46
C ASN A 311 -5.00 17.91 -16.94
N VAL A 312 -4.28 17.54 -15.89
CA VAL A 312 -4.40 16.23 -15.25
C VAL A 312 -5.85 16.03 -14.79
N PRO A 313 -6.54 14.95 -15.18
CA PRO A 313 -7.91 14.71 -14.76
C PRO A 313 -7.94 14.46 -13.24
N GLY A 314 -8.33 15.47 -12.45
CA GLY A 314 -8.37 15.41 -10.98
C GLY A 314 -7.62 16.53 -10.26
N GLY A 315 -6.84 17.36 -10.97
CA GLY A 315 -6.32 18.62 -10.41
C GLY A 315 -7.36 19.74 -10.51
N LYS A 316 -7.59 20.48 -9.42
CA LYS A 316 -8.30 21.77 -9.52
C LYS A 316 -7.55 22.66 -10.53
N PRO A 317 -8.25 23.39 -11.41
CA PRO A 317 -7.58 24.27 -12.37
C PRO A 317 -6.78 25.33 -11.62
N LEU A 318 -5.47 25.37 -11.88
CA LEU A 318 -4.61 26.50 -11.55
C LEU A 318 -4.84 27.57 -12.62
N GLU A 319 -5.28 28.75 -12.20
CA GLU A 319 -5.30 29.93 -13.07
C GLU A 319 -3.87 30.26 -13.51
N THR A 320 -3.67 30.16 -14.82
CA THR A 320 -2.42 30.41 -15.52
C THR A 320 -2.03 31.88 -15.38
N LYS A 321 -0.83 32.15 -14.87
CA LYS A 321 -0.05 33.33 -15.27
C LYS A 321 1.20 32.85 -15.99
N GLU A 322 1.40 33.48 -17.14
CA GLU A 322 2.18 33.04 -18.29
C GLU A 322 3.70 33.00 -18.07
N ASP A 323 4.29 32.18 -18.94
CA ASP A 323 5.68 31.82 -19.16
C ASP A 323 6.71 32.97 -19.19
N LYS A 324 7.95 32.64 -18.82
CA LYS A 324 9.04 32.60 -19.81
C LYS A 324 10.24 31.77 -19.33
N ASN A 325 10.58 30.79 -20.18
CA ASN A 325 11.82 30.04 -20.27
C ASN A 325 13.07 30.93 -20.22
N GLU A 326 14.17 30.40 -19.69
CA GLU A 326 15.36 30.08 -20.50
C GLU A 326 16.27 29.08 -19.78
N GLU A 327 16.71 28.06 -20.53
CA GLU A 327 17.70 27.03 -20.21
C GLU A 327 19.08 27.70 -20.01
N THR A 328 20.08 27.16 -19.31
CA THR A 328 20.87 25.98 -19.70
C THR A 328 22.02 25.73 -18.70
N LYS A 329 22.52 24.49 -18.70
CA LYS A 329 23.89 23.99 -18.41
C LYS A 329 24.22 23.35 -17.05
N GLU A 330 24.11 22.02 -17.13
CA GLU A 330 24.94 20.92 -16.63
C GLU A 330 26.30 21.15 -15.95
N GLU A 331 26.58 20.16 -15.08
CA GLU A 331 27.85 19.64 -14.55
C GLU A 331 28.46 20.34 -13.32
N ASP A 332 28.27 19.74 -12.13
CA ASP A 332 29.31 18.85 -11.60
C ASP A 332 28.79 17.89 -10.52
N LYS A 333 29.27 16.64 -10.56
CA LYS A 333 28.97 15.58 -9.58
C LYS A 333 29.70 15.85 -8.27
N LYS A 334 28.95 16.17 -7.22
CA LYS A 334 29.30 15.81 -5.84
C LYS A 334 28.09 15.17 -5.18
N GLU A 335 28.34 14.17 -4.36
CA GLU A 335 27.36 13.45 -3.55
C GLU A 335 26.62 14.47 -2.66
N GLU A 336 25.43 14.90 -3.07
CA GLU A 336 24.62 15.84 -2.29
C GLU A 336 23.52 15.08 -1.54
N GLU A 337 23.76 14.97 -0.23
CA GLU A 337 22.78 14.80 0.83
C GLU A 337 21.41 15.39 0.47
N VAL A 338 20.35 14.59 0.65
CA VAL A 338 18.95 15.02 0.49
C VAL A 338 18.75 16.28 1.32
N THR A 339 18.53 17.41 0.66
CA THR A 339 18.32 18.70 1.32
C THR A 339 16.93 18.72 1.96
N LEU A 340 16.84 18.12 3.16
CA LEU A 340 15.84 18.46 4.16
C LEU A 340 15.73 20.00 4.22
N SER A 341 14.53 20.56 4.36
CA SER A 341 14.44 22.01 4.66
C SER A 341 15.31 22.28 5.89
N LYS A 342 16.00 23.43 5.91
CA LYS A 342 16.98 23.75 6.97
C LYS A 342 16.37 23.54 8.36
N GLU A 343 15.09 23.86 8.51
CA GLU A 343 14.27 23.67 9.70
C GLU A 343 14.02 22.19 10.05
N GLN A 344 13.74 21.34 9.06
CA GLN A 344 13.55 19.90 9.25
C GLN A 344 14.85 19.18 9.62
N ALA A 345 15.94 19.49 8.91
CA ALA A 345 17.28 18.94 9.21
C ALA A 345 17.71 19.29 10.63
N TYR A 346 17.50 20.55 11.01
CA TYR A 346 17.79 21.02 12.35
C TYR A 346 16.91 20.30 13.38
N GLY A 347 15.60 20.20 13.15
CA GLY A 347 14.68 19.46 14.01
C GLY A 347 15.09 18.00 14.25
N LEU A 348 15.48 17.27 13.20
CA LEU A 348 15.97 15.90 13.31
C LEU A 348 17.27 15.83 14.14
N ARG A 349 18.18 16.78 13.95
CA ARG A 349 19.40 16.88 14.76
C ARG A 349 19.10 17.10 16.25
N LEU A 350 18.04 17.85 16.58
CA LEU A 350 17.59 18.01 17.96
C LEU A 350 17.14 16.67 18.55
N MET A 351 16.36 15.90 17.79
CA MET A 351 15.85 14.59 18.23
C MET A 351 16.95 13.53 18.38
N GLN A 352 18.00 13.60 17.57
CA GLN A 352 19.13 12.66 17.59
C GLN A 352 20.13 12.90 18.73
N MET A 353 19.93 13.93 19.57
CA MET A 353 20.83 14.20 20.70
C MET A 353 20.81 13.11 21.78
N TYR A 354 19.69 12.41 21.92
CA TYR A 354 19.55 11.29 22.83
C TYR A 354 19.35 9.99 22.05
N SER A 355 20.17 8.99 22.37
CA SER A 355 19.93 7.63 21.92
C SER A 355 18.72 7.02 22.63
N ILE A 356 18.12 5.98 22.05
CA ILE A 356 16.95 5.29 22.63
C ILE A 356 17.20 4.88 24.10
N PRO A 357 18.36 4.30 24.48
CA PRO A 357 18.63 3.96 25.88
C PRO A 357 18.67 5.18 26.81
N LYS A 358 19.15 6.34 26.32
CA LYS A 358 19.15 7.58 27.12
C LYS A 358 17.73 8.10 27.30
N LEU A 359 16.91 8.07 26.26
CA LEU A 359 15.49 8.45 26.34
C LEU A 359 14.74 7.56 27.34
N ARG A 360 14.99 6.25 27.33
CA ARG A 360 14.39 5.32 28.30
C ARG A 360 14.83 5.63 29.73
N LYS A 361 16.12 5.89 29.98
CA LYS A 361 16.59 6.30 31.32
C LYS A 361 15.98 7.62 31.78
N LYS A 362 15.76 8.57 30.87
CA LYS A 362 15.17 9.88 31.18
C LYS A 362 13.68 9.79 31.50
N PHE A 363 12.91 9.07 30.68
CA PHE A 363 11.44 9.08 30.72
C PHE A 363 10.78 7.81 31.27
N ASP A 364 11.54 6.75 31.48
CA ASP A 364 11.11 5.53 32.16
C ASP A 364 12.12 5.08 33.24
N PRO A 365 12.42 5.93 34.25
CA PRO A 365 13.43 5.62 35.27
C PRO A 365 13.03 4.45 36.17
N LYS A 366 11.72 4.17 36.28
CA LYS A 366 11.17 3.04 37.05
C LYS A 366 11.08 1.75 36.24
N ASN A 367 11.43 1.79 34.95
CA ASN A 367 11.37 0.67 34.02
C ASN A 367 9.96 0.04 33.92
N GLU A 368 8.92 0.87 33.95
CA GLU A 368 7.52 0.46 33.84
C GLU A 368 7.18 -0.07 32.43
N PHE A 369 7.95 0.34 31.41
CA PHE A 369 7.80 -0.07 30.02
C PHE A 369 8.85 -1.09 29.57
N ALA A 370 9.49 -1.80 30.50
CA ALA A 370 10.52 -2.81 30.21
C ALA A 370 10.08 -3.92 29.25
N HIS A 371 8.79 -4.24 29.28
CA HIS A 371 8.15 -5.28 28.47
C HIS A 371 7.85 -4.82 27.04
N ILE A 372 8.00 -3.52 26.74
CA ILE A 372 7.83 -2.97 25.40
C ILE A 372 9.21 -2.82 24.75
N PRO A 373 9.45 -3.41 23.57
CA PRO A 373 10.76 -3.38 22.92
C PRO A 373 11.13 -1.95 22.45
N ASP A 374 12.43 -1.68 22.36
CA ASP A 374 12.97 -0.39 21.89
C ASP A 374 12.66 -0.10 20.41
N SER A 375 12.27 -1.11 19.63
CA SER A 375 11.79 -0.99 18.25
C SER A 375 10.34 -0.52 18.15
N ASP A 376 9.59 -0.47 19.25
CA ASP A 376 8.16 -0.16 19.24
C ASP A 376 7.91 1.30 18.88
N LYS A 377 7.17 1.52 17.78
CA LYS A 377 6.93 2.85 17.23
C LYS A 377 6.06 3.72 18.12
N ALA A 378 5.15 3.14 18.90
CA ALA A 378 4.30 3.90 19.82
C ALA A 378 5.11 4.38 21.03
N LEU A 379 6.00 3.53 21.56
CA LEU A 379 6.91 3.90 22.65
C LEU A 379 7.91 4.98 22.20
N LEU A 380 8.54 4.80 21.04
CA LEU A 380 9.48 5.80 20.50
C LEU A 380 8.81 7.14 20.25
N ALA A 381 7.61 7.14 19.65
CA ALA A 381 6.84 8.37 19.45
C ALA A 381 6.52 9.06 20.79
N LEU A 382 6.17 8.28 21.82
CA LEU A 382 5.91 8.82 23.17
C LEU A 382 7.16 9.46 23.77
N PHE A 383 8.33 8.80 23.69
CA PHE A 383 9.58 9.37 24.23
C PHE A 383 9.97 10.67 23.52
N TYR A 384 9.83 10.74 22.21
CA TYR A 384 10.07 12.00 21.49
C TYR A 384 9.05 13.09 21.81
N PHE A 385 7.81 12.71 22.11
CA PHE A 385 6.81 13.63 22.62
C PHE A 385 7.14 14.11 24.04
N TYR A 386 7.59 13.24 24.94
CA TYR A 386 8.01 13.64 26.30
C TYR A 386 9.23 14.55 26.28
N GLU A 387 10.18 14.32 25.37
CA GLU A 387 11.30 15.25 25.16
C GLU A 387 10.81 16.62 24.69
N PHE A 388 9.79 16.67 23.82
CA PHE A 388 9.14 17.92 23.48
C PHE A 388 8.47 18.58 24.70
N ASP A 389 7.71 17.80 25.47
CA ASP A 389 6.96 18.27 26.64
C ASP A 389 7.89 18.83 27.72
N ASP A 390 9.02 18.19 27.95
CA ASP A 390 10.00 18.59 28.96
C ASP A 390 10.79 19.85 28.55
N GLU A 391 11.32 19.88 27.32
CA GLU A 391 12.30 20.89 26.91
C GLU A 391 11.72 22.07 26.12
N TYR A 392 10.59 21.89 25.43
CA TYR A 392 10.10 22.84 24.42
C TYR A 392 8.67 23.34 24.66
N SER A 393 7.81 22.54 25.29
CA SER A 393 6.40 22.89 25.46
C SER A 393 6.15 24.16 26.27
N PHE A 394 7.12 24.57 27.10
CA PHE A 394 7.02 25.80 27.88
C PHE A 394 6.75 27.03 27.00
N VAL A 395 7.19 27.03 25.72
CA VAL A 395 6.90 28.11 24.76
C VAL A 395 5.40 28.34 24.59
N MET A 396 4.60 27.29 24.78
CA MET A 396 3.15 27.32 24.67
C MET A 396 2.45 27.76 25.97
N THR A 397 3.11 27.56 27.12
CA THR A 397 2.48 27.73 28.44
C THR A 397 3.01 28.94 29.24
N THR A 398 4.22 29.42 28.93
CA THR A 398 4.89 30.46 29.71
C THR A 398 4.31 31.85 29.50
N LYS A 399 4.23 32.65 30.57
CA LYS A 399 3.91 34.08 30.50
C LYS A 399 5.11 34.96 30.14
N LYS A 400 6.33 34.40 30.14
CA LYS A 400 7.57 35.13 29.87
C LYS A 400 7.75 35.52 28.39
N ILE A 401 7.02 34.87 27.48
CA ILE A 401 6.90 35.29 26.07
C ILE A 401 5.69 36.22 26.00
N ASP A 402 5.88 37.49 25.64
CA ASP A 402 4.80 38.48 25.52
C ASP A 402 4.09 38.30 24.18
N ILE A 403 2.85 37.82 24.25
CA ILE A 403 2.00 37.46 23.11
C ILE A 403 0.76 38.33 23.17
N LYS A 404 0.66 39.25 22.23
CA LYS A 404 -0.49 40.14 22.07
C LYS A 404 -1.59 39.45 21.26
N PRO A 405 -2.88 39.73 21.55
CA PRO A 405 -3.96 39.29 20.70
C PRO A 405 -3.82 39.89 19.29
N GLY A 406 -3.99 39.08 18.26
CA GLY A 406 -4.00 39.57 16.87
C GLY A 406 -5.41 39.68 16.30
N SER A 407 -5.53 40.27 15.11
CA SER A 407 -6.78 40.29 14.35
C SER A 407 -6.62 39.50 13.06
N VAL A 408 -7.43 38.46 12.87
CA VAL A 408 -7.49 37.67 11.63
C VAL A 408 -8.87 37.86 11.05
N ASN A 409 -8.95 38.42 9.85
CA ASN A 409 -10.22 38.70 9.15
C ASN A 409 -11.24 39.51 9.99
N GLY A 410 -10.75 40.44 10.83
CA GLY A 410 -11.59 41.26 11.70
C GLY A 410 -12.00 40.60 13.02
N VAL A 411 -11.62 39.35 13.26
CA VAL A 411 -11.87 38.64 14.53
C VAL A 411 -10.62 38.70 15.40
N LYS A 412 -10.78 39.10 16.66
CA LYS A 412 -9.72 39.08 17.67
C LYS A 412 -9.40 37.64 18.05
N VAL A 413 -8.16 37.22 17.81
CA VAL A 413 -7.65 35.88 18.13
C VAL A 413 -6.68 35.97 19.29
N ASP A 414 -6.97 35.22 20.35
CA ASP A 414 -6.05 35.04 21.47
C ASP A 414 -5.14 33.83 21.21
N TYR A 415 -3.91 34.12 20.74
CA TYR A 415 -2.93 33.08 20.44
C TYR A 415 -2.40 32.38 21.69
N ARG A 416 -2.44 33.03 22.86
CA ARG A 416 -2.03 32.42 24.12
C ARG A 416 -3.04 31.35 24.53
N GLN A 417 -4.32 31.70 24.55
CA GLN A 417 -5.37 30.74 24.87
C GLN A 417 -5.35 29.57 23.89
N LYS A 418 -5.21 29.85 22.58
CA LYS A 418 -5.11 28.81 21.55
C LYS A 418 -3.97 27.82 21.81
N MET A 419 -2.80 28.29 22.22
CA MET A 419 -1.67 27.40 22.53
C MET A 419 -1.90 26.60 23.81
N LEU A 420 -2.53 27.18 24.83
CA LEU A 420 -2.93 26.45 26.04
C LEU A 420 -3.95 25.35 25.72
N ASP A 421 -4.96 25.64 24.89
CA ASP A 421 -5.96 24.65 24.47
C ASP A 421 -5.33 23.48 23.71
N ILE A 422 -4.33 23.76 22.86
CA ILE A 422 -3.57 22.70 22.17
C ILE A 422 -2.75 21.89 23.18
N TYR A 423 -2.14 22.55 24.17
CA TYR A 423 -1.36 21.90 25.23
C TYR A 423 -2.20 20.96 26.11
N GLU A 424 -3.49 21.24 26.32
CA GLU A 424 -4.38 20.30 27.02
C GLU A 424 -4.51 18.94 26.31
N GLY A 425 -4.25 18.90 24.99
CA GLY A 425 -4.21 17.67 24.19
C GLY A 425 -3.11 16.67 24.59
N THR A 426 -2.13 17.09 25.38
CA THR A 426 -1.08 16.20 25.94
C THR A 426 -1.67 15.06 26.78
N ARG A 427 -2.76 15.33 27.52
CA ARG A 427 -3.46 14.32 28.34
C ARG A 427 -3.98 13.17 27.49
N THR A 428 -4.58 13.50 26.34
CA THR A 428 -5.10 12.50 25.39
C THR A 428 -4.00 11.56 24.93
N ILE A 429 -2.81 12.07 24.64
CA ILE A 429 -1.67 11.23 24.21
C ILE A 429 -1.31 10.22 25.31
N ILE A 430 -1.19 10.70 26.56
CA ILE A 430 -0.84 9.85 27.71
C ILE A 430 -1.92 8.79 27.94
N ASP A 431 -3.20 9.16 27.86
CA ASP A 431 -4.31 8.22 28.05
C ASP A 431 -4.37 7.17 26.93
N GLN A 432 -4.15 7.56 25.67
CA GLN A 432 -4.05 6.59 24.57
C GLN A 432 -2.88 5.63 24.75
N PHE A 433 -1.75 6.09 25.27
CA PHE A 433 -0.60 5.24 25.54
C PHE A 433 -0.82 4.31 26.73
N ARG A 434 -1.52 4.76 27.78
CA ARG A 434 -1.91 3.88 28.91
C ARG A 434 -2.75 2.70 28.43
N ILE A 435 -3.74 2.94 27.57
CA ILE A 435 -4.54 1.89 26.93
C ILE A 435 -3.64 0.94 26.12
N TYR A 436 -2.67 1.48 25.38
CA TYR A 436 -1.71 0.68 24.63
C TYR A 436 -0.87 -0.25 25.54
N ASN A 437 -0.34 0.31 26.62
CA ASN A 437 0.45 -0.42 27.62
C ASN A 437 -0.37 -1.54 28.28
N ASP A 438 -1.64 -1.29 28.60
CA ASP A 438 -2.52 -2.31 29.17
C ASP A 438 -2.78 -3.47 28.19
N ILE A 439 -2.90 -3.17 26.88
CA ILE A 439 -3.03 -4.20 25.83
C ILE A 439 -1.76 -5.05 25.72
N ILE A 440 -0.57 -4.47 25.81
CA ILE A 440 0.68 -5.25 25.78
C ILE A 440 0.78 -6.13 27.03
N ARG A 441 0.45 -5.59 28.22
CA ARG A 441 0.39 -6.40 29.44
C ARG A 441 -0.60 -7.55 29.35
N GLU A 442 -1.75 -7.33 28.69
CA GLU A 442 -2.72 -8.40 28.40
C GLU A 442 -2.12 -9.46 27.45
N LEU A 443 -1.41 -9.02 26.41
CA LEU A 443 -0.72 -9.89 25.45
C LEU A 443 0.34 -10.75 26.14
N ASP A 444 1.20 -10.17 26.97
CA ASP A 444 2.26 -10.90 27.67
C ASP A 444 1.68 -11.92 28.66
N LYS A 445 0.63 -11.54 29.40
CA LYS A 445 -0.10 -12.47 30.27
C LYS A 445 -0.71 -13.63 29.50
N HIS A 446 -1.26 -13.37 28.31
CA HIS A 446 -1.82 -14.40 27.44
C HIS A 446 -0.74 -15.30 26.83
N LYS A 447 0.41 -14.75 26.44
CA LYS A 447 1.56 -15.55 25.96
C LYS A 447 2.14 -16.43 27.05
N ALA A 448 2.21 -15.93 28.29
CA ALA A 448 2.67 -16.73 29.43
C ALA A 448 1.67 -17.83 29.82
N ASN A 449 0.37 -17.58 29.69
CA ASN A 449 -0.71 -18.51 30.04
C ASN A 449 -1.78 -18.59 28.95
N PRO A 450 -1.53 -19.28 27.82
CA PRO A 450 -2.45 -19.32 26.68
C PRO A 450 -3.73 -20.13 26.94
N GLY A 451 -3.78 -20.91 28.03
CA GLY A 451 -4.89 -21.81 28.36
C GLY A 451 -4.77 -23.16 27.65
N ALA A 452 -5.58 -24.14 28.06
CA ALA A 452 -5.48 -25.52 27.58
C ALA A 452 -6.05 -25.73 26.16
N ASN A 453 -6.94 -24.85 25.69
CA ASN A 453 -7.58 -24.98 24.38
C ASN A 453 -6.87 -24.12 23.33
N TYR A 454 -6.07 -24.77 22.47
CA TYR A 454 -5.24 -24.13 21.46
C TYR A 454 -6.01 -23.22 20.49
N ILE A 455 -7.22 -23.63 20.06
CA ILE A 455 -8.01 -22.88 19.07
C ILE A 455 -8.53 -21.55 19.67
N GLU A 456 -9.02 -21.60 20.90
CA GLU A 456 -9.49 -20.42 21.62
C GLU A 456 -8.33 -19.49 21.99
N ALA A 457 -7.20 -20.06 22.40
CA ALA A 457 -5.96 -19.33 22.66
C ALA A 457 -5.46 -18.59 21.42
N SER A 458 -5.40 -19.27 20.27
CA SER A 458 -4.97 -18.67 19.00
C SER A 458 -5.90 -17.54 18.56
N LYS A 459 -7.23 -17.75 18.62
CA LYS A 459 -8.21 -16.70 18.28
C LYS A 459 -8.09 -15.48 19.20
N LYS A 460 -7.88 -15.71 20.51
CA LYS A 460 -7.71 -14.62 21.49
C LYS A 460 -6.39 -13.88 21.26
N LEU A 461 -5.30 -14.59 21.00
CA LEU A 461 -4.01 -14.00 20.67
C LEU A 461 -4.10 -13.09 19.45
N THR A 462 -4.66 -13.56 18.34
CA THR A 462 -4.87 -12.75 17.13
C THR A 462 -5.72 -11.52 17.41
N GLY A 463 -6.76 -11.64 18.25
CA GLY A 463 -7.60 -10.51 18.66
C GLY A 463 -6.83 -9.45 19.46
N ILE A 464 -5.95 -9.86 20.39
CA ILE A 464 -5.12 -8.95 21.17
C ILE A 464 -4.06 -8.29 20.28
N GLU A 465 -3.44 -9.02 19.35
CA GLU A 465 -2.48 -8.47 18.39
C GLU A 465 -3.10 -7.44 17.45
N GLN A 466 -4.33 -7.68 16.97
CA GLN A 466 -5.06 -6.69 16.19
C GLN A 466 -5.36 -5.42 17.01
N LYS A 467 -5.75 -5.56 18.29
CA LYS A 467 -5.93 -4.43 19.20
C LYS A 467 -4.62 -3.67 19.43
N ARG A 468 -3.49 -4.39 19.61
CA ARG A 468 -2.15 -3.80 19.74
C ARG A 468 -1.82 -2.95 18.51
N THR A 469 -1.97 -3.50 17.31
CA THR A 469 -1.71 -2.77 16.06
C THR A 469 -2.59 -1.54 15.91
N GLY A 470 -3.90 -1.68 16.18
CA GLY A 470 -4.84 -0.57 16.14
C GLY A 470 -4.46 0.54 17.12
N GLN A 471 -4.20 0.18 18.38
CA GLN A 471 -3.92 1.15 19.43
C GLN A 471 -2.53 1.81 19.29
N SER A 472 -1.51 1.07 18.82
CA SER A 472 -0.20 1.64 18.45
C SER A 472 -0.35 2.76 17.42
N ARG A 473 -1.24 2.59 16.44
CA ARG A 473 -1.56 3.64 15.45
C ARG A 473 -2.30 4.79 16.10
N THR A 474 -3.27 4.54 16.98
CA THR A 474 -4.02 5.58 17.70
C THR A 474 -3.10 6.51 18.50
N VAL A 475 -2.13 5.96 19.24
CA VAL A 475 -1.13 6.76 19.99
C VAL A 475 -0.36 7.68 19.04
N ARG A 476 0.20 7.12 17.96
CA ARG A 476 0.96 7.90 16.97
C ARG A 476 0.12 8.98 16.32
N MET A 477 -1.14 8.71 16.00
CA MET A 477 -2.06 9.70 15.42
C MET A 477 -2.39 10.84 16.40
N ALA A 478 -2.55 10.56 17.69
CA ALA A 478 -2.74 11.59 18.70
C ALA A 478 -1.52 12.52 18.80
N ILE A 479 -0.31 11.96 18.79
CA ILE A 479 0.95 12.73 18.80
C ILE A 479 1.10 13.54 17.50
N LYS A 480 0.78 12.95 16.34
CA LYS A 480 0.78 13.65 15.04
C LYS A 480 -0.16 14.87 15.07
N GLU A 481 -1.39 14.69 15.54
CA GLU A 481 -2.38 15.77 15.58
C GLU A 481 -1.95 16.91 16.50
N PHE A 482 -1.45 16.57 17.70
CA PHE A 482 -0.87 17.54 18.61
C PHE A 482 0.30 18.29 17.97
N SER A 483 1.22 17.56 17.33
CA SER A 483 2.42 18.14 16.71
C SER A 483 2.06 19.09 15.57
N LEU A 484 1.09 18.71 14.74
CA LEU A 484 0.58 19.54 13.65
C LEU A 484 -0.02 20.85 14.15
N LYS A 485 -0.96 20.77 15.11
CA LYS A 485 -1.62 21.95 15.68
C LYS A 485 -0.63 22.88 16.37
N SER A 486 0.30 22.32 17.15
CA SER A 486 1.33 23.08 17.85
C SER A 486 2.28 23.78 16.86
N ARG A 487 2.78 23.04 15.86
CA ARG A 487 3.64 23.56 14.79
C ARG A 487 2.97 24.71 14.05
N ASP A 488 1.72 24.54 13.64
CA ASP A 488 0.99 25.55 12.88
C ASP A 488 0.73 26.81 13.73
N SER A 489 0.49 26.65 15.03
CA SER A 489 0.38 27.79 15.95
C SER A 489 1.70 28.56 16.09
N LEU A 490 2.82 27.85 16.25
CA LEU A 490 4.15 28.49 16.31
C LEU A 490 4.54 29.14 14.98
N LEU A 491 4.13 28.56 13.84
CA LEU A 491 4.39 29.13 12.52
C LEU A 491 3.74 30.51 12.35
N VAL A 492 2.57 30.74 12.96
CA VAL A 492 1.94 32.08 12.96
C VAL A 492 2.83 33.09 13.68
N LEU A 493 3.38 32.72 14.85
CA LEU A 493 4.31 33.58 15.60
C LEU A 493 5.60 33.85 14.81
N ILE A 494 6.12 32.84 14.11
CA ILE A 494 7.33 32.98 13.27
C ILE A 494 7.08 33.93 12.10
N LYS A 495 5.93 33.81 11.43
CA LYS A 495 5.53 34.72 10.34
C LYS A 495 5.37 36.16 10.83
N ASP A 496 4.84 36.34 12.03
CA ASP A 496 4.74 37.66 12.67
C ASP A 496 6.12 38.27 12.95
N MET A 497 7.04 37.51 13.57
CA MET A 497 8.41 37.95 13.86
C MET A 497 9.20 38.34 12.60
N LYS A 498 8.96 37.65 11.47
CA LYS A 498 9.56 37.97 10.16
C LYS A 498 8.85 39.12 9.44
N GLY A 499 7.60 39.42 9.80
CA GLY A 499 6.74 40.39 9.11
C GLY A 499 6.43 41.61 9.97
N LYS A 500 5.15 41.76 10.33
CA LYS A 500 4.59 42.97 10.96
C LYS A 500 4.98 43.16 12.43
N LYS A 501 5.40 42.10 13.12
CA LYS A 501 5.85 42.12 14.53
C LYS A 501 4.80 42.71 15.47
N GLU A 502 3.55 42.31 15.29
CA GLU A 502 2.40 42.79 16.06
C GLU A 502 2.02 41.84 17.20
N ILE A 503 2.32 40.54 17.07
CA ILE A 503 1.89 39.48 17.98
C ILE A 503 2.96 39.21 19.04
N VAL A 504 4.22 38.98 18.66
CA VAL A 504 5.31 38.69 19.60
C VAL A 504 6.05 39.98 19.95
N ALA A 505 5.85 40.50 21.16
CA ALA A 505 6.38 41.81 21.54
C ALA A 505 7.84 41.79 22.01
N ASN A 506 8.30 40.68 22.61
CA ASN A 506 9.62 40.56 23.23
C ASN A 506 10.55 39.55 22.52
N MET A 507 10.50 39.50 21.18
CA MET A 507 11.20 38.48 20.38
C MET A 507 12.73 38.41 20.58
N ASN A 508 13.38 39.52 20.95
CA ASN A 508 14.83 39.59 21.14
C ASN A 508 15.25 39.45 22.61
N ASP A 509 14.30 39.44 23.53
CA ASP A 509 14.60 39.34 24.95
C ASP A 509 15.14 37.94 25.26
N VAL A 510 16.10 37.89 26.17
CA VAL A 510 16.68 36.63 26.63
C VAL A 510 15.73 36.01 27.64
N LEU A 511 15.27 34.81 27.32
CA LEU A 511 14.41 34.06 28.21
C LEU A 511 15.24 33.48 29.36
N THR A 512 14.92 33.85 30.59
CA THR A 512 15.50 33.25 31.80
C THR A 512 14.43 32.40 32.48
N LEU A 513 14.69 31.09 32.56
CA LEU A 513 13.84 30.14 33.25
C LEU A 513 14.19 30.12 34.74
N ASP A 514 13.21 29.81 35.60
CA ASP A 514 13.40 29.83 37.06
C ASP A 514 14.35 28.70 37.49
N SER A 515 14.88 28.73 38.71
CA SER A 515 15.93 27.78 39.18
C SER A 515 15.59 26.29 39.02
N MET A 516 14.31 25.92 38.95
CA MET A 516 13.87 24.55 38.68
C MET A 516 13.94 24.16 37.19
N GLU A 517 13.78 25.13 36.29
CA GLU A 517 13.75 24.95 34.84
C GLU A 517 15.02 25.49 34.16
N SER A 518 15.96 26.03 34.93
CA SER A 518 17.19 26.66 34.41
C SER A 518 18.13 25.67 33.70
N ARG A 519 17.92 24.36 33.88
CA ARG A 519 18.62 23.28 33.19
C ARG A 519 18.04 22.96 31.81
N LYS A 520 16.84 23.46 31.48
CA LYS A 520 16.19 23.23 30.18
C LYS A 520 17.00 23.86 29.06
N ARG A 521 16.96 23.23 27.90
CA ARG A 521 17.73 23.59 26.70
C ARG A 521 17.57 25.03 26.24
N LEU A 522 16.36 25.57 26.41
CA LEU A 522 16.01 26.91 25.91
C LEU A 522 16.28 28.02 26.94
N ASN A 523 16.81 27.71 28.12
CA ASN A 523 17.22 28.73 29.07
C ASN A 523 18.34 29.62 28.50
N LYS A 524 18.29 30.91 28.82
CA LYS A 524 19.23 31.96 28.36
C LYS A 524 19.28 32.13 26.83
N LYS A 525 18.30 31.62 26.09
CA LYS A 525 18.17 31.86 24.64
C LYS A 525 17.18 32.99 24.36
N PRO A 526 17.33 33.72 23.23
CA PRO A 526 16.34 34.69 22.79
C PRO A 526 14.97 34.04 22.56
N VAL A 527 13.88 34.76 22.84
CA VAL A 527 12.49 34.29 22.63
C VAL A 527 12.28 33.77 21.20
N LYS A 528 12.77 34.50 20.19
CA LYS A 528 12.68 34.07 18.78
C LYS A 528 13.31 32.69 18.54
N GLN A 529 14.45 32.41 19.18
CA GLN A 529 15.14 31.14 19.03
C GLN A 529 14.37 30.03 19.74
N CYS A 530 13.82 30.30 20.93
CA CYS A 530 12.98 29.34 21.65
C CYS A 530 11.78 28.89 20.80
N ILE A 531 11.08 29.84 20.17
CA ILE A 531 9.95 29.57 19.27
C ILE A 531 10.41 28.77 18.04
N MET A 532 11.52 29.16 17.41
CA MET A 532 12.04 28.47 16.23
C MET A 532 12.50 27.04 16.52
N GLU A 533 13.25 26.79 17.58
CA GLU A 533 13.70 25.43 17.93
C GLU A 533 12.52 24.51 18.23
N SER A 534 11.52 25.02 18.97
CA SER A 534 10.29 24.29 19.28
C SER A 534 9.49 23.95 18.01
N TYR A 535 9.40 24.90 17.07
CA TYR A 535 8.78 24.67 15.77
C TYR A 535 9.52 23.61 14.94
N CYS A 536 10.86 23.69 14.86
CA CYS A 536 11.66 22.74 14.11
C CYS A 536 11.55 21.32 14.69
N TYR A 537 11.56 21.19 16.02
CA TYR A 537 11.37 19.92 16.70
C TYR A 537 10.01 19.30 16.37
N LEU A 538 8.93 20.07 16.49
CA LEU A 538 7.57 19.59 16.19
C LEU A 538 7.39 19.24 14.71
N MET A 539 8.03 19.98 13.81
CA MET A 539 8.03 19.70 12.39
C MET A 539 8.68 18.34 12.11
N ALA A 540 9.86 18.09 12.68
CA ALA A 540 10.55 16.81 12.56
C ALA A 540 9.75 15.65 13.18
N LEU A 541 9.16 15.84 14.37
CA LEU A 541 8.31 14.83 15.01
C LEU A 541 7.08 14.50 14.17
N TYR A 542 6.40 15.52 13.65
CA TYR A 542 5.26 15.35 12.75
C TYR A 542 5.67 14.55 11.51
N ASP A 543 6.76 14.92 10.84
CA ASP A 543 7.20 14.28 9.61
C ASP A 543 7.63 12.83 9.83
N ARG A 544 8.29 12.53 10.95
CA ARG A 544 8.66 11.15 11.34
C ARG A 544 7.44 10.24 11.50
N ILE A 545 6.34 10.77 12.05
CA ILE A 545 5.10 10.02 12.24
C ILE A 545 4.28 9.94 10.95
N GLU A 546 4.26 11.00 10.14
CA GLU A 546 3.42 11.08 8.93
C GLU A 546 4.02 10.36 7.73
N THR A 547 5.34 10.42 7.55
CA THR A 547 6.02 9.87 6.36
C THR A 547 7.35 9.18 6.65
N GLY A 548 7.90 9.36 7.85
CA GLY A 548 9.20 8.82 8.24
C GLY A 548 9.17 7.42 8.83
N ASP A 549 10.13 7.12 9.68
CA ASP A 549 10.37 5.81 10.27
C ASP A 549 9.24 5.36 11.22
N LEU A 550 8.64 6.30 11.95
CA LEU A 550 7.52 6.05 12.85
C LEU A 550 6.18 5.90 12.12
N PHE A 551 6.15 5.99 10.79
CA PHE A 551 4.95 5.79 9.97
C PHE A 551 4.62 4.30 9.73
N GLY A 552 3.39 4.03 9.28
CA GLY A 552 2.96 2.73 8.75
C GLY A 552 2.22 1.82 9.73
N GLY A 553 1.67 0.72 9.20
CA GLY A 553 0.81 -0.22 9.94
C GLY A 553 1.56 -1.26 10.80
N LEU A 554 2.87 -1.36 10.68
CA LEU A 554 3.69 -2.19 11.57
C LEU A 554 3.83 -1.51 12.93
N VAL A 555 3.82 -2.31 14.00
CA VAL A 555 3.97 -1.83 15.37
C VAL A 555 5.42 -1.53 15.71
N GLU A 556 6.34 -2.33 15.19
CA GLU A 556 7.78 -2.23 15.44
C GLU A 556 8.52 -1.80 14.18
N LEU A 557 9.66 -1.14 14.36
CA LEU A 557 10.63 -0.85 13.31
C LEU A 557 11.33 -2.14 12.89
N THR A 558 11.52 -2.31 11.58
CA THR A 558 12.37 -3.41 11.09
C THR A 558 13.82 -3.19 11.50
N PRO A 559 14.67 -4.24 11.59
CA PRO A 559 16.10 -4.09 11.89
C PRO A 559 16.81 -3.11 10.92
N GLU A 560 16.42 -3.11 9.65
CA GLU A 560 16.93 -2.17 8.65
C GLU A 560 16.55 -0.71 8.96
N GLN A 561 15.31 -0.48 9.44
CA GLN A 561 14.84 0.84 9.87
C GLN A 561 15.54 1.28 11.16
N MET A 562 15.75 0.36 12.11
CA MET A 562 16.49 0.64 13.35
C MET A 562 17.94 1.06 13.05
N LYS A 563 18.61 0.36 12.14
CA LYS A 563 19.97 0.71 11.71
C LYS A 563 20.01 2.04 10.96
N SER A 564 19.09 2.25 10.02
CA SER A 564 19.04 3.47 9.21
C SER A 564 18.70 4.73 10.02
N SER A 565 17.72 4.64 10.94
CA SER A 565 17.20 5.80 11.65
C SER A 565 17.91 6.08 12.98
N PHE A 566 18.55 5.06 13.59
CA PHE A 566 19.15 5.17 14.93
C PHE A 566 20.57 4.61 15.02
N GLY A 567 21.11 4.00 13.95
CA GLY A 567 22.44 3.39 13.96
C GLY A 567 22.55 2.14 14.84
N VAL A 568 21.41 1.51 15.20
CA VAL A 568 21.37 0.34 16.09
C VAL A 568 21.24 -0.93 15.27
N GLU A 569 22.19 -1.86 15.40
CA GLU A 569 22.10 -3.21 14.85
C GLU A 569 21.33 -4.11 15.83
N LEU A 570 20.15 -4.60 15.41
CA LEU A 570 19.46 -5.67 16.14
C LEU A 570 20.00 -7.01 15.64
N ASN A 571 20.62 -7.80 16.52
CA ASN A 571 21.03 -9.16 16.20
C ASN A 571 19.78 -10.03 15.92
N THR A 572 19.63 -10.48 14.67
CA THR A 572 18.64 -11.48 14.27
C THR A 572 19.00 -12.84 14.87
N THR A 573 18.56 -13.09 16.12
CA THR A 573 18.55 -14.43 16.71
C THR A 573 17.34 -14.56 17.62
N ALA A 574 16.15 -14.65 17.04
CA ALA A 574 14.94 -15.20 17.65
C ALA A 574 13.80 -15.19 16.61
N GLU A 575 13.89 -16.05 15.58
CA GLU A 575 12.75 -16.50 14.75
C GLU A 575 13.27 -17.54 13.72
N ALA A 576 13.87 -18.62 14.23
CA ALA A 576 14.25 -19.78 13.42
C ALA A 576 14.32 -21.07 14.26
N ASN A 577 13.44 -21.25 15.25
CA ASN A 577 13.33 -22.51 16.01
C ASN A 577 11.89 -23.06 15.97
N ASP A 578 11.32 -23.18 14.77
CA ASP A 578 10.05 -23.90 14.55
C ASP A 578 10.25 -25.17 13.69
N SER A 579 11.46 -25.74 13.71
CA SER A 579 11.78 -26.99 12.99
C SER A 579 12.54 -28.02 13.84
N GLU A 580 12.48 -27.93 15.17
CA GLU A 580 13.13 -28.89 16.08
C GLU A 580 12.13 -29.72 16.94
N LEU A 581 10.87 -29.78 16.53
CA LEU A 581 9.83 -30.63 17.16
C LEU A 581 9.56 -31.94 16.40
N ALA A 582 10.35 -32.25 15.37
CA ALA A 582 10.18 -33.46 14.55
C ALA A 582 11.22 -34.57 14.80
N ASN A 583 12.17 -34.39 15.72
CA ASN A 583 13.25 -35.38 15.97
C ASN A 583 13.37 -35.86 17.44
N LEU A 584 12.35 -35.65 18.28
CA LEU A 584 12.35 -36.10 19.68
C LEU A 584 11.34 -37.24 19.98
N GLU A 585 11.04 -38.08 18.97
CA GLU A 585 10.39 -39.37 19.17
C GLU A 585 11.20 -40.49 18.49
N LYS A 586 12.39 -40.77 19.02
CA LYS A 586 13.03 -42.09 19.03
C LYS A 586 14.25 -42.01 19.94
N ASP A 587 14.38 -43.02 20.79
CA ASP A 587 15.46 -43.28 21.74
C ASP A 587 15.29 -42.67 23.14
N ALA A 588 14.22 -43.11 23.80
CA ALA A 588 14.29 -43.42 25.23
C ALA A 588 14.09 -44.94 25.39
N LEU A 589 15.17 -45.69 25.68
CA LEU A 589 15.19 -46.97 26.41
C LEU A 589 16.65 -47.46 26.59
N GLU A 590 17.27 -47.09 27.72
CA GLU A 590 17.82 -47.99 28.76
C GLU A 590 19.05 -47.42 29.49
N PRO A 591 19.14 -47.59 30.84
CA PRO A 591 20.22 -47.07 31.66
C PRO A 591 21.25 -48.16 32.03
N LYS A 592 22.53 -47.79 32.25
CA LYS A 592 23.35 -48.25 33.39
C LYS A 592 24.81 -47.72 33.42
N ALA A 593 25.14 -47.22 34.62
CA ALA A 593 26.34 -47.53 35.43
C ALA A 593 27.70 -46.82 35.20
N SER A 594 27.99 -45.92 36.15
CA SER A 594 29.18 -45.81 37.03
C SER A 594 30.59 -45.66 36.43
N LYS A 595 31.28 -44.57 36.83
CA LYS A 595 32.41 -44.65 37.77
C LYS A 595 32.80 -43.28 38.33
N LEU A 596 33.06 -43.28 39.64
CA LEU A 596 33.73 -42.26 40.44
C LEU A 596 35.20 -42.11 40.00
N GLU A 597 35.76 -40.91 40.16
CA GLU A 597 36.91 -40.72 41.04
C GLU A 597 37.04 -39.24 41.43
N GLU A 598 37.36 -39.07 42.71
CA GLU A 598 37.58 -37.83 43.45
C GLU A 598 38.92 -37.21 43.06
N ASP A 599 39.05 -35.89 43.24
CA ASP A 599 40.17 -35.38 44.02
C ASP A 599 39.77 -34.07 44.71
N LEU A 600 39.91 -34.13 46.02
CA LEU A 600 39.73 -33.07 47.02
C LEU A 600 41.02 -32.26 47.13
N ASP A 601 40.89 -30.97 47.35
CA ASP A 601 41.45 -30.27 48.53
C ASP A 601 40.92 -28.82 48.50
N SER A 602 40.07 -28.42 49.45
CA SER A 602 40.40 -28.00 50.83
C SER A 602 41.20 -26.68 50.83
N VAL A 603 40.97 -25.67 51.66
CA VAL A 603 40.09 -25.46 52.81
C VAL A 603 40.15 -23.95 53.13
N ASP A 604 39.21 -23.52 53.97
CA ASP A 604 39.16 -22.29 54.78
C ASP A 604 38.72 -20.98 54.11
N SER A 605 37.70 -20.23 54.57
CA SER A 605 36.81 -20.15 55.75
C SER A 605 36.87 -18.73 56.32
N SER A 606 35.76 -18.34 56.95
CA SER A 606 35.52 -17.14 57.76
C SER A 606 35.36 -15.83 56.97
N ASP A 607 34.17 -15.26 56.79
CA ASP A 607 33.12 -14.84 57.73
C ASP A 607 33.34 -13.43 58.32
N SER A 608 32.22 -12.74 58.52
CA SER A 608 32.00 -11.48 59.25
C SER A 608 32.14 -10.13 58.51
N SER A 609 30.98 -9.69 58.02
CA SER A 609 30.20 -8.53 58.51
C SER A 609 30.81 -7.11 58.63
N LEU A 610 29.98 -6.18 58.15
CA LEU A 610 29.59 -4.88 58.73
C LEU A 610 30.36 -3.59 58.37
N SER A 611 29.61 -2.74 57.66
CA SER A 611 29.42 -1.29 57.83
C SER A 611 30.63 -0.34 57.76
N SER A 612 30.58 0.60 56.81
CA SER A 612 30.49 2.04 57.13
C SER A 612 30.37 2.88 55.87
N GLU A 613 29.39 3.78 55.87
CA GLU A 613 29.29 4.93 54.99
C GLU A 613 30.58 5.76 54.99
N LYS A 614 31.05 6.19 53.82
CA LYS A 614 31.76 7.46 53.64
C LYS A 614 31.40 8.06 52.28
N ASN A 615 30.76 9.22 52.35
CA ASN A 615 30.79 10.22 51.30
C ASN A 615 32.26 10.53 50.98
N ASP A 616 32.60 10.56 49.70
CA ASP A 616 33.71 11.40 49.24
C ASP A 616 33.31 12.14 47.98
N SER A 617 33.40 13.46 48.09
CA SER A 617 33.27 14.44 47.05
C SER A 617 34.58 14.51 46.28
N SER A 618 34.53 14.48 44.95
CA SER A 618 35.61 15.01 44.13
C SER A 618 35.02 15.68 42.90
N ASP A 619 35.00 17.01 42.95
CA ASP A 619 34.90 17.91 41.81
C ASP A 619 36.13 17.72 40.89
N ASP A 620 35.85 17.51 39.60
CA ASP A 620 36.45 18.11 38.39
C ASP A 620 37.97 18.01 38.11
N PRO A 621 38.39 17.86 36.82
CA PRO A 621 38.10 18.86 35.80
C PRO A 621 37.82 18.38 34.36
N LEU A 622 36.99 19.18 33.69
CA LEU A 622 37.16 19.76 32.35
C LEU A 622 38.18 19.08 31.42
N ASP A 623 37.68 18.64 30.26
CA ASP A 623 38.49 18.64 29.03
C ASP A 623 37.67 19.27 27.89
N ASP A 624 38.35 20.19 27.23
CA ASP A 624 37.84 21.32 26.45
C ASP A 624 37.31 20.98 25.05
N ASP A 625 36.35 21.81 24.63
CA ASP A 625 36.17 22.44 23.32
C ASP A 625 36.65 21.72 22.04
N ILE A 626 35.66 21.35 21.20
CA ILE A 626 35.67 21.73 19.79
C ILE A 626 34.27 22.19 19.38
N ILE A 627 34.05 23.51 19.41
CA ILE A 627 32.95 24.19 18.73
C ILE A 627 33.41 24.49 17.30
N PRO A 628 32.66 24.11 16.25
CA PRO A 628 32.72 24.82 14.97
C PRO A 628 31.61 25.86 14.96
N THR A 629 32.02 27.12 15.07
CA THR A 629 31.24 28.30 14.77
C THR A 629 30.78 28.28 13.31
N GLY A 630 29.47 28.31 13.10
CA GLY A 630 28.86 28.54 11.80
C GLY A 630 27.60 29.38 12.01
N ASP A 631 27.76 30.69 11.92
CA ASP A 631 26.69 31.68 11.91
C ASP A 631 25.98 31.61 10.54
N PRO A 632 24.64 31.41 10.48
CA PRO A 632 23.90 31.49 9.23
C PRO A 632 23.20 32.84 9.15
N PHE A 633 23.97 33.90 8.91
CA PHE A 633 23.45 35.03 8.13
C PHE A 633 23.53 34.68 6.64
#